data_AF-A0A553KMK6-F1
#
_entry.id   AF-A0A553KMK6-F1
#
_cell.length_a   1.000
_cell.length_b   1.000
_cell.length_c   1.000
_cell.angle_alpha   90.00
_cell.angle_beta   90.00
_cell.angle_gamma   90.00
#
_symmetry.space_group_name_H-M   'P 1'
#
loop_
_entity.id
_entity.type
_entity.pdbx_description
1 polymer ?
#
loop_
_entity_poly.entity_id
_entity_poly.type
_entity_poly.pdbx_seq_one_letter_code
_entity_poly.pdbx_strand_id
1 'polypeptide(L)'
;MSEQVIAFPELESVLTAHINDLRAKGADPVILLDETTEPTYGVCSRTVLVVNGPELTSFTELWIEDYGPLGMVTKGSITARAARLFVDYLDKKRFPQQAEGDS
;
A
#
# COMPACT_ATOMS: atom_id res chain seq x y z
N MET A 1 -26.36 16.37 6.42
CA MET A 1 -26.12 15.79 5.09
C MET A 1 -25.78 14.33 5.32
N SER A 2 -26.45 13.41 4.63
CA SER A 2 -26.19 11.98 4.77
C SER A 2 -24.75 11.70 4.32
N GLU A 3 -23.93 11.07 5.17
CA GLU A 3 -22.60 10.60 4.75
C GLU A 3 -22.79 9.59 3.63
N GLN A 4 -22.42 9.97 2.41
CA GLN A 4 -22.43 9.07 1.28
C GLN A 4 -21.21 8.15 1.43
N VAL A 5 -21.44 6.87 1.69
CA VAL A 5 -20.37 5.88 1.80
C VAL A 5 -19.85 5.59 0.40
N ILE A 6 -18.63 6.02 0.10
CA ILE A 6 -17.93 5.75 -1.17
C ILE A 6 -17.44 4.30 -1.16
N ALA A 7 -17.79 3.55 -2.21
CA ALA A 7 -17.43 2.13 -2.34
C ALA A 7 -16.20 1.92 -3.24
N PHE A 8 -15.40 0.90 -2.91
CA PHE A 8 -14.17 0.50 -3.62
C PHE A 8 -14.23 -1.02 -3.91
N PRO A 9 -15.13 -1.46 -4.80
CA PRO A 9 -15.48 -2.88 -4.95
C PRO A 9 -14.31 -3.72 -5.46
N GLU A 10 -13.46 -3.19 -6.34
CA GLU A 10 -12.35 -3.99 -6.88
C GLU A 10 -11.20 -4.09 -5.91
N LEU A 11 -10.96 -3.05 -5.11
CA LEU A 11 -10.07 -3.14 -3.97
C LEU A 11 -10.50 -4.24 -3.01
N GLU A 12 -11.78 -4.28 -2.64
CA GLU A 12 -12.33 -5.29 -1.73
C GLU A 12 -12.20 -6.70 -2.28
N SER A 13 -12.48 -6.87 -3.57
CA SER A 13 -12.34 -8.15 -4.29
C SER A 13 -10.88 -8.63 -4.29
N VAL A 14 -9.95 -7.78 -4.74
CA VAL A 14 -8.51 -8.12 -4.84
C VAL A 14 -7.89 -8.36 -3.46
N LEU A 15 -8.23 -7.54 -2.47
CA LEU A 15 -7.77 -7.68 -1.09
C LEU A 15 -8.24 -9.00 -0.49
N THR A 16 -9.52 -9.33 -0.63
CA THR A 16 -10.11 -10.57 -0.13
C THR A 16 -9.45 -11.79 -0.76
N ALA A 17 -9.27 -11.77 -2.09
CA ALA A 17 -8.59 -12.84 -2.81
C ALA A 17 -7.14 -13.02 -2.31
N HIS A 18 -6.42 -11.92 -2.08
CA HIS A 18 -5.05 -11.97 -1.58
C HIS A 18 -4.95 -12.51 -0.16
N ILE A 19 -5.78 -12.04 0.77
CA ILE A 19 -5.80 -12.51 2.16
C ILE A 19 -6.13 -14.01 2.22
N ASN A 20 -7.10 -14.46 1.41
CA ASN A 20 -7.47 -15.87 1.35
C ASN A 20 -6.34 -16.74 0.80
N ASP A 21 -5.65 -16.30 -0.26
CA ASP A 21 -4.48 -16.99 -0.81
C ASP A 21 -3.34 -17.11 0.23
N LEU A 22 -3.08 -16.06 1.00
CA LEU A 22 -2.08 -16.10 2.07
C LEU A 22 -2.48 -17.08 3.19
N ARG A 23 -3.73 -17.03 3.64
CA ARG A 23 -4.25 -17.96 4.66
C ARG A 23 -4.21 -19.42 4.20
N ALA A 24 -4.54 -19.68 2.93
CA ALA A 24 -4.44 -21.01 2.34
C ALA A 24 -3.00 -21.56 2.35
N LYS A 25 -1.99 -20.68 2.36
CA LYS A 25 -0.56 -21.02 2.49
C LYS A 25 -0.10 -21.14 3.95
N GLY A 26 -1.00 -21.04 4.91
CA GLY A 26 -0.68 -21.09 6.34
C GLY A 26 -0.07 -19.80 6.89
N ALA A 27 -0.17 -18.69 6.16
CA ALA A 27 0.24 -17.38 6.65
C ALA A 27 -0.90 -16.69 7.41
N ASP A 28 -0.54 -15.76 8.30
CA ASP A 28 -1.49 -14.93 9.04
C ASP A 28 -1.27 -13.46 8.68
N PRO A 29 -1.87 -12.96 7.58
CA PRO A 29 -1.71 -11.57 7.15
C PRO A 29 -2.44 -10.60 8.09
N VAL A 30 -1.80 -9.47 8.36
CA VAL A 30 -2.32 -8.40 9.22
C VAL A 30 -2.54 -7.14 8.38
N ILE A 31 -3.72 -6.53 8.49
CA ILE A 31 -3.98 -5.20 7.92
C ILE A 31 -3.40 -4.16 8.88
N LEU A 32 -2.42 -3.39 8.43
CA LEU A 32 -1.81 -2.31 9.21
C LEU A 32 -2.51 -0.97 9.03
N LEU A 33 -3.07 -0.75 7.84
CA LEU A 33 -3.69 0.51 7.44
C LEU A 33 -4.85 0.20 6.50
N ASP A 34 -5.96 0.88 6.69
CA ASP A 34 -7.10 0.93 5.76
C ASP A 34 -7.66 2.34 5.82
N GLU A 35 -7.27 3.17 4.87
CA GLU A 35 -7.57 4.60 4.87
C GLU A 35 -8.15 5.04 3.53
N THR A 36 -9.18 5.87 3.60
CA THR A 36 -9.74 6.56 2.44
C THR A 36 -9.38 8.04 2.53
N THR A 37 -8.81 8.59 1.46
CA THR A 37 -8.52 10.02 1.37
C THR A 37 -9.80 10.83 1.25
N GLU A 38 -9.80 12.03 1.83
CA GLU A 38 -10.93 12.95 1.64
C GLU A 38 -11.06 13.33 0.15
N PRO A 39 -12.29 13.37 -0.39
CA PRO A 39 -12.51 13.79 -1.76
C PRO A 39 -11.94 15.19 -2.02
N THR A 40 -10.92 15.27 -2.86
CA THR A 40 -10.27 16.52 -3.25
C THR A 40 -10.42 16.69 -4.76
N TYR A 41 -11.07 17.78 -5.19
CA TYR A 41 -11.43 18.00 -6.60
C TYR A 41 -12.19 16.83 -7.25
N GLY A 42 -13.10 16.21 -6.49
CA GLY A 42 -13.89 15.07 -6.97
C GLY A 42 -13.10 13.76 -7.08
N VAL A 43 -11.90 13.67 -6.51
CA VAL A 43 -11.08 12.45 -6.53
C VAL A 43 -10.82 12.00 -5.10
N CYS A 44 -11.00 10.71 -4.84
CA CYS A 44 -10.54 10.07 -3.61
C CYS A 44 -9.91 8.71 -3.91
N SER A 45 -9.25 8.15 -2.92
CA SER A 45 -8.57 6.87 -3.02
C SER A 45 -8.67 6.12 -1.72
N ARG A 46 -8.88 4.82 -1.76
CA ARG A 46 -8.73 3.94 -0.59
C ARG A 46 -7.46 3.15 -0.74
N THR A 47 -6.64 3.14 0.31
CA THR A 47 -5.39 2.40 0.38
C THR A 47 -5.42 1.45 1.57
N VAL A 48 -5.12 0.18 1.31
CA VAL A 48 -4.99 -0.86 2.33
C VAL A 48 -3.57 -1.41 2.32
N LEU A 49 -2.95 -1.44 3.51
CA LEU A 49 -1.63 -2.02 3.72
C LEU A 49 -1.76 -3.35 4.46
N VAL A 50 -1.26 -4.41 3.85
CA VAL A 50 -1.24 -5.76 4.39
C VAL A 50 0.20 -6.19 4.64
N VAL A 51 0.50 -6.62 5.86
CA VAL A 51 1.77 -7.27 6.20
C VAL A 51 1.59 -8.78 6.29
N ASN A 52 2.56 -9.49 5.73
CA ASN A 52 2.72 -10.92 5.90
C ASN A 52 4.19 -11.26 6.11
N GLY A 53 4.56 -11.62 7.34
CA GLY A 53 5.95 -11.87 7.72
C GLY A 53 6.84 -10.66 7.37
N PRO A 54 7.89 -10.82 6.54
CA PRO A 54 8.78 -9.72 6.16
C PRO A 54 8.28 -8.91 4.96
N GLU A 55 7.11 -9.17 4.40
CA GLU A 55 6.59 -8.48 3.23
C GLU A 55 5.43 -7.53 3.60
N LEU A 56 5.47 -6.32 3.05
CA LEU A 56 4.39 -5.33 3.09
C LEU A 56 3.84 -5.17 1.68
N THR A 57 2.53 -5.34 1.51
CA THR A 57 1.82 -5.14 0.25
C THR A 57 0.80 -4.01 0.39
N SER A 58 0.83 -3.06 -0.54
CA SER A 58 -0.12 -1.95 -0.67
C SER A 58 -1.11 -2.24 -1.79
N PHE A 59 -2.38 -2.00 -1.52
CA PHE A 59 -3.47 -2.03 -2.49
C PHE A 59 -4.15 -0.68 -2.50
N THR A 60 -4.31 -0.08 -3.68
CA THR A 60 -4.95 1.24 -3.81
C THR A 60 -5.92 1.25 -4.98
N GLU A 61 -7.14 1.69 -4.76
CA GLU A 61 -8.12 1.98 -5.81
C GLU A 61 -8.49 3.46 -5.79
N LEU A 62 -8.62 4.04 -6.98
CA LEU A 62 -9.05 5.43 -7.18
C LEU A 62 -10.55 5.48 -7.49
N TRP A 63 -11.20 6.51 -6.97
CA TRP A 63 -12.59 6.84 -7.23
C TRP A 63 -12.70 8.31 -7.66
N ILE A 64 -13.51 8.58 -8.68
CA ILE A 64 -13.71 9.92 -9.25
C ILE A 64 -15.21 10.21 -9.31
N GLU A 65 -15.66 11.39 -8.85
CA GLU A 65 -17.07 11.76 -8.70
C GLU A 65 -17.92 11.56 -9.95
N ASP A 66 -17.39 11.93 -11.12
CA ASP A 66 -18.09 11.81 -12.40
C ASP A 66 -18.10 10.38 -12.97
N TYR A 67 -17.24 9.49 -12.46
CA TYR A 67 -16.99 8.16 -13.05
C TYR A 67 -17.24 7.00 -12.08
N GLY A 68 -17.26 7.24 -10.78
CA GLY A 68 -17.21 6.23 -9.74
C GLY A 68 -15.81 5.60 -9.59
N PRO A 69 -15.71 4.36 -9.07
CA PRO A 69 -14.44 3.66 -8.96
C PRO A 69 -13.86 3.39 -10.36
N LEU A 70 -12.55 3.55 -10.53
CA LEU A 70 -11.90 3.30 -11.82
C LEU A 70 -11.85 1.80 -12.19
N GLY A 71 -12.22 0.91 -11.27
CA GLY A 71 -12.19 -0.54 -11.50
C GLY A 71 -10.77 -1.08 -11.65
N MET A 72 -9.76 -0.36 -11.15
CA MET A 72 -8.35 -0.73 -11.23
C MET A 72 -7.68 -0.57 -9.88
N VAL A 73 -7.03 -1.64 -9.43
CA VAL A 73 -6.27 -1.67 -8.18
C VAL A 73 -4.79 -1.63 -8.48
N THR A 74 -4.11 -0.59 -8.00
CA THR A 74 -2.65 -0.56 -7.98
C THR A 74 -2.17 -1.44 -6.83
N LYS A 75 -1.28 -2.38 -7.14
CA LYS A 75 -0.67 -3.29 -6.17
C LYS A 75 0.85 -3.11 -6.18
N GLY A 76 1.42 -2.81 -5.02
CA GLY A 76 2.88 -2.76 -4.82
C GLY A 76 3.29 -3.56 -3.61
N SER A 77 4.43 -4.24 -3.66
CA SER A 77 4.98 -4.94 -2.49
C SER A 77 6.44 -4.58 -2.26
N ILE A 78 6.84 -4.61 -0.98
CA ILE A 78 8.22 -4.41 -0.56
C ILE A 78 8.56 -5.39 0.56
N THR A 79 9.73 -6.01 0.46
CA THR A 79 10.25 -6.84 1.54
C THR A 79 11.05 -5.98 2.52
N ALA A 80 11.12 -6.38 3.79
CA ALA A 80 11.92 -5.72 4.81
C ALA A 80 13.40 -5.58 4.39
N ARG A 81 13.94 -6.56 3.65
CA ARG A 81 15.28 -6.50 3.07
C ARG A 81 15.39 -5.39 2.02
N ALA A 82 14.45 -5.32 1.08
CA ALA A 82 14.45 -4.29 0.05
C ALA A 82 14.28 -2.88 0.66
N ALA A 83 13.42 -2.74 1.67
CA ALA A 83 13.25 -1.49 2.41
C ALA A 83 14.56 -1.04 3.08
N ARG A 84 15.28 -1.96 3.74
CA ARG A 84 16.60 -1.65 4.33
C ARG A 84 17.62 -1.21 3.30
N LEU A 85 17.76 -1.95 2.20
CA LEU A 85 18.69 -1.59 1.13
C LEU A 85 18.38 -0.22 0.52
N PHE A 86 17.09 0.12 0.41
CA PHE A 86 16.67 1.43 -0.07
C PHE A 86 17.04 2.56 0.91
N VAL A 87 16.83 2.34 2.21
CA VAL A 87 17.27 3.29 3.25
C VAL A 87 18.78 3.47 3.24
N ASP A 88 19.55 2.38 3.23
CA ASP A 88 21.02 2.42 3.17
C ASP A 88 21.52 3.20 1.93
N TYR A 89 20.84 3.03 0.79
CA TYR A 89 21.14 3.79 -0.42
C TYR A 89 20.86 5.29 -0.25
N LEU A 90 19.71 5.66 0.32
CA LEU A 90 19.37 7.06 0.56
C LEU A 90 20.33 7.71 1.55
N ASP A 91 20.74 7.00 2.60
CA ASP A 91 21.68 7.50 3.60
C ASP A 91 23.07 7.74 2.98
N LYS A 92 23.57 6.80 2.17
CA LYS A 92 24.83 6.98 1.43
C LYS A 92 24.78 8.16 0.45
N LYS A 93 23.62 8.42 -0.17
CA LYS A 93 23.43 9.56 -1.08
C LYS A 93 23.29 10.90 -0.34
N ARG A 94 22.70 10.90 0.86
CA ARG A 94 22.51 12.09 1.70
C ARG A 94 23.76 12.49 2.48
N PHE A 95 24.63 11.53 2.82
CA PHE A 95 25.87 11.78 3.57
C PHE A 95 27.10 11.17 2.87
N PRO A 96 27.61 11.78 1.79
CA PRO A 96 28.77 11.26 1.06
C PRO A 96 30.05 11.15 1.91
N GLN A 97 30.20 12.00 2.93
CA GLN A 97 31.45 12.16 3.69
C GLN A 97 31.67 11.20 4.86
N GLN A 98 30.71 10.31 5.20
CA GLN A 98 30.92 9.26 6.22
C GLN A 98 31.43 7.94 5.63
N ALA A 99 31.48 7.80 4.30
CA ALA A 99 31.96 6.58 3.64
C ALA A 99 33.49 6.57 3.38
N GLU A 100 34.18 7.69 3.60
CA GLU A 100 35.63 7.84 3.33
C GLU A 100 36.50 7.87 4.61
N GLY A 101 35.91 7.61 5.78
CA GLY A 101 36.59 7.70 7.08
C GLY A 101 37.18 6.40 7.64
N ASP A 102 36.91 5.25 7.02
CA ASP A 102 37.54 3.97 7.36
C ASP A 102 38.67 3.71 6.36
N SER A 103 39.87 4.25 6.62
CA SER A 103 41.13 3.90 5.95
C SER A 103 42.27 3.90 6.95
#